data_AF-A0A3N5TB40-F1
#
_entry.id   AF-A0A3N5TB40-F1
#
_cell.length_a   1.000
_cell.length_b   1.000
_cell.length_c   1.000
_cell.angle_alpha   90.00
_cell.angle_beta   90.00
_cell.angle_gamma   90.00
#
_symmetry.space_group_name_H-M   'P 1'
#
loop_
_entity.id
_entity.type
_entity.pdbx_description
1 polymer ?
#
loop_
_entity_poly.entity_id
_entity_poly.type
_entity_poly.pdbx_seq_one_letter_code
_entity_poly.pdbx_strand_id
1 'polypeptide(L)'
;MVNPYLLWGGFVLFIVGLLVLDLKVLQKDDHEIKVREALAWTGFWIVLALCFNAGVYYFEGSQKALEFLTAYLIEKSLSIDNIFVFLMVFSYFGIPAKYQHRVLFWGILGALIMRAVFI
;
A
#
# COMPACT_ATOMS: atom_id res chain seq x y z
N MET A 1 -27.85 -8.07 -16.48
CA MET A 1 -27.31 -9.08 -15.54
C MET A 1 -25.84 -9.27 -15.87
N VAL A 2 -24.93 -8.59 -15.16
CA VAL A 2 -23.49 -8.79 -15.38
C VAL A 2 -23.10 -10.09 -14.70
N ASN A 3 -22.51 -11.02 -15.46
CA ASN A 3 -22.20 -12.35 -14.96
C ASN A 3 -21.05 -12.24 -13.92
N PRO A 4 -21.22 -12.73 -12.66
CA PRO A 4 -20.22 -12.57 -11.60
C PRO A 4 -18.82 -13.05 -11.97
N TYR A 5 -18.74 -14.12 -12.79
CA TYR A 5 -17.48 -14.66 -13.29
C TYR A 5 -16.72 -13.71 -14.24
N LEU A 6 -17.45 -12.87 -14.98
CA LEU A 6 -16.88 -11.85 -15.89
C LEU A 6 -16.30 -10.67 -15.11
N LEU A 7 -16.93 -10.28 -13.99
CA LEU A 7 -16.39 -9.27 -13.08
C LEU A 7 -15.13 -9.77 -12.36
N TRP A 8 -15.13 -11.03 -11.91
CA TRP A 8 -13.95 -11.66 -11.30
C TRP A 8 -12.80 -11.79 -12.29
N GLY A 9 -13.08 -12.25 -13.52
CA GLY A 9 -12.09 -12.32 -14.59
C GLY A 9 -11.52 -10.94 -14.94
N GLY A 10 -12.37 -9.91 -15.03
CA GLY A 10 -11.95 -8.52 -15.27
C GLY A 10 -11.10 -7.96 -14.12
N PHE A 11 -11.44 -8.26 -12.87
CA PHE A 11 -10.68 -7.83 -11.69
C PHE A 11 -9.29 -8.46 -11.63
N VAL A 12 -9.18 -9.78 -11.89
CA VAL A 12 -7.89 -10.47 -11.98
C VAL A 12 -7.06 -9.91 -13.13
N LEU A 13 -7.66 -9.71 -14.30
CA LEU A 13 -6.98 -9.12 -15.45
C LEU A 13 -6.48 -7.69 -15.18
N PHE A 14 -7.27 -6.89 -14.47
CA PHE A 14 -6.90 -5.55 -14.05
C PHE A 14 -5.74 -5.55 -13.06
N ILE A 15 -5.76 -6.45 -12.07
CA ILE A 15 -4.65 -6.63 -11.12
C ILE A 15 -3.38 -7.04 -11.84
N VAL A 16 -3.45 -8.05 -12.72
CA VAL A 16 -2.28 -8.51 -13.49
C VAL A 16 -1.76 -7.39 -14.39
N GLY A 17 -2.64 -6.62 -15.01
CA GLY A 17 -2.29 -5.46 -15.84
C GLY A 17 -1.55 -4.37 -15.07
N LEU A 18 -2.05 -4.02 -13.89
CA LEU A 18 -1.36 -3.08 -12.98
C LEU A 18 0.01 -3.62 -12.55
N LEU A 19 0.10 -4.91 -12.23
CA LEU A 19 1.35 -5.59 -11.85
C LEU A 19 2.41 -5.54 -12.95
N VAL A 20 2.01 -5.76 -14.21
CA VAL A 20 2.90 -5.67 -15.37
C VAL A 20 3.34 -4.24 -15.65
N LEU A 21 2.46 -3.26 -15.46
CA LEU A 21 2.80 -1.84 -15.55
C LEU A 21 3.83 -1.44 -14.49
N ASP A 22 3.64 -1.89 -13.25
CA ASP A 22 4.58 -1.67 -12.15
C ASP A 22 5.96 -2.26 -12.50
N LEU A 23 6.02 -3.51 -12.99
CA LEU A 23 7.27 -4.15 -13.44
C LEU A 23 8.01 -3.38 -14.54
N LYS A 24 7.28 -2.80 -15.50
CA LYS A 24 7.86 -2.18 -16.70
C LYS A 24 8.28 -0.72 -16.45
N VAL A 25 7.61 -0.04 -15.53
CA VAL A 25 7.84 1.39 -15.24
C VAL A 25 8.74 1.60 -14.03
N LEU A 26 8.66 0.77 -12.99
CA LEU A 26 9.43 0.94 -11.74
C LEU A 26 10.87 0.39 -11.80
N GLN A 27 11.27 -0.32 -12.86
CA GLN A 27 12.67 -0.74 -13.08
C GLN A 27 13.64 0.43 -13.31
N LYS A 28 13.15 1.67 -13.44
CA LYS A 28 13.92 2.75 -14.05
C LYS A 28 14.68 3.67 -13.08
N ASP A 29 14.33 3.72 -11.80
CA ASP A 29 14.96 4.69 -10.88
C ASP A 29 15.47 4.05 -9.58
N ASP A 30 16.78 3.80 -9.58
CA ASP A 30 17.62 3.35 -8.45
C ASP A 30 17.86 4.55 -7.48
N HIS A 31 16.81 5.30 -7.13
CA HIS A 31 16.91 6.38 -6.16
C HIS A 31 16.73 5.82 -4.75
N GLU A 32 17.85 5.67 -4.03
CA GLU A 32 17.84 5.42 -2.59
C GLU A 32 17.22 6.62 -1.87
N ILE A 33 15.90 6.57 -1.66
CA ILE A 33 15.20 7.55 -0.84
C ILE A 33 15.78 7.44 0.57
N LYS A 34 16.53 8.47 0.99
CA LYS A 34 17.09 8.52 2.34
C LYS A 34 15.96 8.48 3.36
N VAL A 35 16.16 7.80 4.48
CA VAL A 35 15.17 7.66 5.57
C VAL A 35 14.58 9.02 5.99
N ARG A 36 15.39 10.08 5.99
CA ARG A 36 14.96 11.46 6.33
C ARG A 36 13.95 12.01 5.33
N GLU A 37 14.13 11.73 4.05
CA GLU A 37 13.22 12.16 2.98
C GLU A 37 11.92 11.35 3.02
N ALA A 38 12.00 10.04 3.23
CA ALA A 38 10.82 9.18 3.42
C ALA A 38 9.97 9.60 4.64
N LEU A 39 10.62 9.96 5.75
CA LEU A 39 9.94 10.49 6.94
C LEU A 39 9.31 11.87 6.67
N ALA A 40 9.99 12.75 5.93
CA ALA A 40 9.45 14.05 5.56
C ALA A 40 8.19 13.91 4.68
N TRP A 41 8.24 13.02 3.67
CA TRP A 41 7.09 12.69 2.84
C TRP A 41 5.94 12.11 3.67
N THR A 42 6.24 11.16 4.57
CA THR A 42 5.22 10.57 5.44
C THR A 42 4.56 11.61 6.34
N GLY A 43 5.37 12.50 6.94
CA GLY A 43 4.88 13.61 7.75
C GLY A 43 4.01 14.58 6.96
N PHE A 44 4.44 14.94 5.75
CA PHE A 44 3.66 15.81 4.85
C PHE A 44 2.26 15.23 4.57
N TRP A 45 2.18 13.94 4.22
CA TRP A 45 0.90 13.27 3.96
C TRP A 45 0.02 13.18 5.21
N ILE A 46 0.61 12.93 6.39
CA ILE A 46 -0.13 12.93 7.65
C ILE A 46 -0.70 14.32 7.95
N VAL A 47 0.09 15.38 7.78
CA VAL A 47 -0.37 16.75 8.00
C VAL A 47 -1.49 17.10 7.04
N LEU A 48 -1.36 16.75 5.75
CA LEU A 48 -2.40 16.97 4.75
C LEU A 48 -3.71 16.26 5.13
N ALA A 49 -3.64 15.00 5.58
CA ALA A 49 -4.79 14.24 6.03
C ALA A 49 -5.44 14.87 7.28
N LEU A 50 -4.65 15.37 8.22
CA LEU A 50 -5.16 16.07 9.41
C LEU A 50 -5.79 17.42 9.06
N CYS A 51 -5.21 18.18 8.13
CA CYS A 51 -5.80 19.42 7.61
C CYS A 51 -7.15 19.14 6.93
N PHE A 52 -7.23 18.07 6.14
CA PHE A 52 -8.49 17.64 5.53
C PHE A 52 -9.52 17.25 6.60
N ASN A 53 -9.11 16.48 7.62
CA ASN A 53 -9.97 16.12 8.74
C ASN A 53 -10.51 17.36 9.49
N ALA A 54 -9.68 18.39 9.68
CA ALA A 54 -10.12 19.65 10.27
C ALA A 54 -11.15 20.38 9.38
N GLY A 55 -11.00 20.30 8.06
CA GLY A 55 -12.03 20.75 7.11
C GLY A 55 -13.33 19.97 7.26
N VAL A 56 -13.27 18.64 7.29
CA VAL A 56 -14.44 17.76 7.51
C VAL A 56 -15.13 18.11 8.83
N TYR A 57 -14.37 18.36 9.89
CA TYR A 57 -14.90 18.77 11.19
C TYR A 57 -15.72 20.08 11.10
N TYR A 58 -15.27 21.04 10.29
CA TYR A 58 -15.97 22.32 10.11
C TYR A 58 -17.24 22.21 9.25
N PHE A 59 -17.23 21.38 8.20
CA PHE A 59 -18.36 21.27 7.25
C PHE A 59 -19.40 20.22 7.63
N GLU A 60 -18.96 19.04 8.10
CA GLU A 60 -19.79 17.85 8.31
C GLU A 60 -19.93 17.49 9.80
N GLY A 61 -19.24 18.22 10.68
CA GLY A 61 -19.30 18.06 12.12
C GLY A 61 -18.38 16.97 12.69
N SER A 62 -18.42 16.83 14.02
CA SER A 62 -17.49 16.00 14.79
C SER A 62 -17.57 14.51 14.45
N GLN A 63 -18.76 13.99 14.17
CA GLN A 63 -18.97 12.55 13.94
C GLN A 63 -18.33 12.08 12.62
N LYS A 64 -18.46 12.85 11.55
CA LYS A 64 -17.83 12.54 10.25
C LYS A 64 -16.32 12.72 10.28
N ALA A 65 -15.82 13.71 11.01
CA ALA A 65 -14.39 13.86 11.25
C ALA A 65 -13.81 12.68 12.03
N LEU A 66 -14.49 12.19 13.06
CA LEU A 66 -14.06 11.01 13.80
C LEU A 66 -14.08 9.75 12.91
N GLU A 67 -15.12 9.53 12.13
CA GLU A 67 -15.18 8.42 11.16
C GLU A 67 -13.99 8.47 10.18
N PHE A 68 -13.70 9.64 9.62
CA PHE A 68 -12.57 9.83 8.70
C PHE A 68 -11.22 9.57 9.40
N LEU A 69 -10.99 10.17 10.57
CA LEU A 69 -9.75 10.00 11.31
C LEU A 69 -9.53 8.54 11.71
N THR A 70 -10.59 7.88 12.20
CA THR A 70 -10.52 6.46 12.58
C THR A 70 -10.24 5.57 11.38
N ALA A 71 -10.92 5.77 10.25
CA ALA A 71 -10.63 5.03 9.02
C ALA A 71 -9.17 5.25 8.57
N TYR A 72 -8.72 6.49 8.53
CA TYR A 72 -7.35 6.85 8.17
C TYR A 72 -6.30 6.17 9.08
N LEU A 73 -6.51 6.19 10.40
CA LEU A 73 -5.61 5.55 11.36
C LEU A 73 -5.59 4.03 11.21
N ILE A 74 -6.76 3.40 10.98
CA ILE A 74 -6.85 1.96 10.75
C ILE A 74 -6.07 1.56 9.49
N GLU A 75 -6.28 2.26 8.37
CA GLU A 75 -5.57 1.99 7.13
C GLU A 75 -4.06 2.21 7.27
N LYS A 76 -3.66 3.26 7.99
CA LYS A 76 -2.24 3.55 8.23
C LYS A 76 -1.58 2.50 9.14
N SER A 77 -2.28 2.06 10.18
CA SER A 77 -1.81 1.00 11.10
C SER A 77 -1.61 -0.32 10.36
N LEU A 78 -2.59 -0.72 9.53
CA LEU A 78 -2.52 -1.97 8.75
C LEU A 78 -1.36 -1.93 7.74
N SER A 79 -1.09 -0.76 7.15
CA SER A 79 0.05 -0.57 6.25
C SER A 79 1.39 -0.69 6.98
N ILE A 80 1.51 -0.16 8.21
CA ILE A 80 2.73 -0.22 9.02
C ILE A 80 2.99 -1.66 9.50
N ASP A 81 1.95 -2.37 9.93
CA ASP A 81 2.05 -3.78 10.36
C ASP A 81 2.63 -4.66 9.25
N ASN A 82 2.11 -4.52 8.03
CA ASN A 82 2.60 -5.24 6.86
C ASN A 82 4.08 -4.94 6.57
N ILE A 83 4.49 -3.66 6.56
CA ILE A 83 5.89 -3.27 6.31
C ILE A 83 6.82 -3.83 7.40
N PHE A 84 6.38 -3.82 8.65
CA PHE A 84 7.18 -4.35 9.76
C PHE A 84 7.47 -5.84 9.61
N VAL A 85 6.46 -6.64 9.24
CA VAL A 85 6.64 -8.07 8.96
C VAL A 85 7.67 -8.28 7.84
N PHE A 86 7.58 -7.52 6.74
CA PHE A 86 8.54 -7.63 5.64
C PHE A 86 9.96 -7.25 6.07
N LEU A 87 10.14 -6.16 6.82
CA LEU A 87 11.46 -5.75 7.32
C LEU A 87 12.07 -6.79 8.27
N MET A 88 11.26 -7.41 9.13
CA MET A 88 11.72 -8.48 10.03
C MET A 88 12.21 -9.68 9.23
N VAL A 89 11.45 -10.11 8.22
CA VAL A 89 11.84 -11.22 7.32
C VAL A 89 13.12 -10.88 6.56
N PHE A 90 13.24 -9.68 5.99
CA PHE A 90 14.43 -9.26 5.26
C PHE A 90 15.68 -9.17 6.15
N SER A 91 15.52 -8.69 7.38
CA SER A 91 16.57 -8.64 8.38
C SER A 91 17.03 -10.03 8.79
N TYR A 92 16.09 -10.95 9.03
CA TYR A 92 16.40 -12.35 9.38
C TYR A 92 17.23 -13.05 8.30
N PHE A 93 16.93 -12.80 7.02
CA PHE A 93 17.66 -13.38 5.88
C PHE A 93 18.85 -12.52 5.40
N GLY A 94 19.13 -11.37 6.02
CA GLY A 94 20.25 -10.50 5.66
C GLY A 94 20.18 -9.92 4.24
N ILE A 95 18.98 -9.60 3.74
CA ILE A 95 18.77 -9.17 2.36
C ILE A 95 19.21 -7.70 2.15
N PRO A 96 20.16 -7.41 1.24
CA PRO A 96 20.58 -6.04 0.94
C PRO A 96 19.43 -5.17 0.44
N ALA A 97 19.40 -3.88 0.81
CA ALA A 97 18.31 -2.94 0.50
C ALA A 97 17.95 -2.90 -1.00
N LYS A 98 18.95 -3.01 -1.88
CA LYS A 98 18.77 -3.05 -3.34
C LYS A 98 17.85 -4.18 -3.82
N TYR A 99 17.80 -5.31 -3.11
CA TYR A 99 16.98 -6.45 -3.47
C TYR A 99 15.63 -6.50 -2.75
N GLN A 100 15.43 -5.69 -1.69
CA GLN A 100 14.20 -5.70 -0.90
C GLN A 100 12.96 -5.42 -1.75
N HIS A 101 13.03 -4.46 -2.66
CA HIS A 101 11.90 -4.15 -3.55
C HIS A 101 11.54 -5.32 -4.47
N ARG A 102 12.54 -6.01 -5.03
CA ARG A 102 12.34 -7.19 -5.90
C ARG A 102 11.76 -8.37 -5.11
N VAL A 103 12.25 -8.62 -3.90
CA VAL A 103 11.76 -9.72 -3.05
C VAL A 103 10.34 -9.43 -2.58
N LEU A 104 10.06 -8.18 -2.18
CA LEU A 104 8.72 -7.75 -1.79
C LEU A 104 7.72 -7.96 -2.93
N PHE A 105 8.10 -7.60 -4.15
CA PHE A 105 7.28 -7.79 -5.34
C PHE A 105 6.91 -9.28 -5.56
N TRP A 106 7.91 -10.17 -5.57
CA TRP A 106 7.66 -11.61 -5.72
C TRP A 106 6.83 -12.18 -4.56
N GLY A 107 7.00 -11.65 -3.35
CA GLY A 107 6.19 -11.98 -2.19
C GLY A 107 4.72 -11.57 -2.34
N ILE A 108 4.45 -10.33 -2.77
CA ILE A 108 3.09 -9.83 -3.00
C ILE A 108 2.41 -10.61 -4.13
N LEU A 109 3.12 -10.87 -5.24
CA LEU A 109 2.60 -11.67 -6.34
C LEU A 109 2.25 -13.09 -5.88
N GLY A 110 3.14 -13.73 -5.11
CA GLY A 110 2.91 -15.03 -4.52
C GLY A 110 1.70 -15.05 -3.57
N ALA A 111 1.59 -14.06 -2.69
CA ALA A 111 0.46 -13.90 -1.78
C ALA A 111 -0.86 -13.70 -2.54
N LEU A 112 -0.84 -12.96 -3.65
CA LEU A 112 -2.02 -12.72 -4.48
C LEU A 112 -2.48 -13.99 -5.21
N ILE A 113 -1.54 -14.78 -5.73
CA ILE A 113 -1.84 -16.09 -6.35
C ILE A 113 -2.41 -17.05 -5.30
N MET A 114 -1.76 -17.16 -4.15
CA MET A 114 -2.23 -17.99 -3.04
C MET A 114 -3.65 -17.59 -2.63
N ARG A 115 -3.92 -16.28 -2.53
CA ARG A 115 -5.24 -15.73 -2.22
C ARG A 115 -6.28 -16.05 -3.30
N ALA A 116 -5.93 -15.95 -4.58
CA ALA A 116 -6.83 -16.23 -5.70
C ALA A 116 -7.15 -17.72 -5.86
N VAL A 117 -6.30 -18.61 -5.35
CA VAL A 117 -6.55 -20.07 -5.35
C VAL A 117 -7.39 -20.50 -4.14
N PHE A 118 -7.23 -19.81 -3.00
CA PHE A 118 -7.97 -20.12 -1.76
C PHE A 118 -9.39 -19.55 -1.71
N ILE A 119 -9.71 -18.58 -2.57
CA ILE A 119 -11.02 -17.90 -2.70
C ILE A 119 -11.75 -18.44 -3.92
#